data_AF-A0A960HTC3-F1
#
_entry.id   AF-A0A960HTC3-F1
#
_cell.length_a   1.000
_cell.length_b   1.000
_cell.length_c   1.000
_cell.angle_alpha   90.00
_cell.angle_beta   90.00
_cell.angle_gamma   90.00
#
_symmetry.space_group_name_H-M   'P 1'
#
loop_
_entity.id
_entity.type
_entity.pdbx_description
1 polymer ?
#
loop_
_entity_poly.entity_id
_entity_poly.type
_entity_poly.pdbx_seq_one_letter_code
_entity_poly.pdbx_strand_id
1 'polypeptide(L)' 'KPVAFLDVNGYFDSLFRFFDECVDAGLIMPAHRAMAQRASTVADALAIATAPAPSSPGKWTDPSVR' A
#
# COMPACT_ATOMS: atom_id res chain seq x y z
N LYS A 1 -4.43 6.93 -7.01
CA LYS A 1 -5.48 5.89 -7.15
C LYS A 1 -5.23 4.85 -6.07
N PRO A 2 -6.26 4.31 -5.41
CA PRO A 2 -6.08 3.24 -4.41
C PRO A 2 -5.58 1.95 -5.09
N VAL A 3 -4.83 1.13 -4.36
CA VAL A 3 -4.32 -0.17 -4.82
C VAL A 3 -4.80 -1.25 -3.86
N ALA A 4 -5.61 -2.18 -4.38
CA ALA A 4 -6.16 -3.30 -3.63
C ALA A 4 -5.49 -4.62 -4.04
N PHE A 5 -5.00 -5.38 -3.07
CA PHE A 5 -4.52 -6.75 -3.23
C PHE A 5 -5.58 -7.71 -2.71
N LEU A 6 -6.22 -8.44 -3.62
CA LEU A 6 -7.14 -9.52 -3.26
C LEU A 6 -6.34 -10.75 -2.86
N ASP A 7 -6.16 -10.92 -1.56
CA ASP A 7 -5.35 -11.95 -0.96
C ASP A 7 -6.19 -13.15 -0.51
N VAL A 8 -6.19 -14.18 -1.35
CA VAL A 8 -6.90 -15.44 -1.10
C VAL A 8 -5.91 -16.45 -0.55
N ASN A 9 -6.20 -16.99 0.63
CA ASN A 9 -5.38 -18.01 1.30
C ASN A 9 -3.90 -17.61 1.49
N GLY A 10 -3.63 -16.31 1.70
CA GLY A 10 -2.27 -15.82 1.97
C GLY A 10 -1.34 -15.81 0.76
N TYR A 11 -1.88 -15.85 -0.46
CA TYR A 11 -1.10 -15.77 -1.70
C TYR A 11 -0.11 -14.59 -1.70
N PHE A 12 -0.48 -13.45 -1.14
CA PHE A 12 0.37 -12.26 -1.07
C PHE A 12 1.18 -12.12 0.22
N ASP A 13 1.17 -13.08 1.14
CA ASP A 13 1.89 -12.97 2.41
C ASP A 13 3.38 -12.71 2.24
N SER A 14 4.03 -13.48 1.34
CA SER A 14 5.45 -13.31 1.07
C SER A 14 5.78 -11.97 0.43
N LEU A 15 4.87 -11.43 -0.39
CA LEU A 15 5.05 -10.11 -1.01
C LEU A 15 4.95 -8.99 0.03
N PHE A 16 3.98 -9.09 0.96
CA PHE A 16 3.82 -8.09 2.00
C PHE A 16 4.98 -8.12 3.00
N ARG A 17 5.47 -9.31 3.36
CA ARG A 17 6.72 -9.45 4.13
C ARG A 17 7.89 -8.78 3.43
N PHE A 18 8.07 -9.00 2.13
CA PHE A 18 9.13 -8.34 1.37
C PHE A 18 9.00 -6.82 1.38
N PHE A 19 7.78 -6.29 1.26
CA PHE A 19 7.56 -4.85 1.34
C PHE A 19 7.89 -4.30 2.73
N ASP A 20 7.56 -5.02 3.79
CA ASP A 20 7.90 -4.62 5.17
C ASP A 20 9.42 -4.59 5.37
N GLU A 21 10.14 -5.63 4.91
CA GLU A 21 11.60 -5.68 4.94
C GLU A 21 12.24 -4.54 4.10
N CYS A 22 11.62 -4.17 2.98
CA CYS A 22 12.06 -3.02 2.18
C CYS A 22 11.83 -1.68 2.88
N VAL A 23 10.79 -1.56 3.71
CA VAL A 23 10.59 -0.37 4.55
C VAL A 23 11.67 -0.31 5.62
N ASP A 24 11.94 -1.42 6.30
CA ASP A 24 12.98 -1.51 7.32
C ASP A 24 14.38 -1.20 6.76
N ALA A 25 14.64 -1.61 5.52
CA ALA A 25 15.88 -1.32 4.79
C ALA A 25 15.95 0.11 4.21
N GLY A 26 14.90 0.93 4.36
CA GLY A 26 14.83 2.29 3.81
C GLY A 26 14.68 2.36 2.28
N LEU A 27 14.31 1.26 1.63
CA LEU A 27 14.08 1.17 0.18
C LEU A 27 12.68 1.63 -0.21
N ILE A 28 11.71 1.52 0.71
CA ILE A 28 10.33 1.96 0.53
C ILE A 28 9.96 2.91 1.68
N MET A 29 9.36 4.06 1.36
CA MET A 29 8.81 4.95 2.38
C MET A 29 7.55 4.31 3.01
N PRO A 30 7.35 4.40 4.34
CA PRO A 30 6.16 3.86 5.00
C PRO A 30 4.84 4.33 4.38
N ALA A 31 4.79 5.60 3.94
CA ALA A 31 3.62 6.16 3.26
C ALA A 31 3.30 5.44 1.94
N HIS A 32 4.30 5.01 1.18
CA HIS A 32 4.10 4.25 -0.06
C HIS A 32 3.71 2.80 0.24
N ARG A 33 4.29 2.20 1.29
CA ARG A 33 3.89 0.88 1.77
C ARG A 33 2.42 0.82 2.17
N ALA A 34 1.92 1.86 2.83
CA ALA A 34 0.52 1.98 3.25
C ALA A 34 -0.48 2.10 2.08
N MET A 35 -0.01 2.43 0.87
CA MET A 35 -0.88 2.47 -0.31
C MET A 35 -1.25 1.07 -0.81
N ALA A 36 -0.44 0.05 -0.51
CA ALA A 36 -0.72 -1.35 -0.84
C ALA A 36 -1.68 -1.94 0.21
N GLN A 37 -2.97 -1.91 -0.06
CA GLN A 37 -4.01 -2.36 0.87
C GLN A 37 -4.43 -3.81 0.56
N ARG A 38 -4.66 -4.63 1.60
CA ARG A 38 -5.09 -6.03 1.47
C ARG A 38 -6.58 -6.18 1.71
N ALA A 39 -7.19 -7.08 0.96
CA ALA A 39 -8.55 -7.55 1.13
C ALA A 39 -8.59 -9.07 0.96
N SER A 40 -9.31 -9.78 1.81
CA SER A 40 -9.51 -11.24 1.68
C SER A 40 -10.78 -11.60 0.91
N THR A 41 -11.63 -10.61 0.61
CA THR A 41 -12.85 -10.77 -0.16
C THR A 41 -12.92 -9.80 -1.33
N VAL A 42 -13.69 -10.18 -2.36
CA VAL A 42 -13.93 -9.31 -3.53
C VAL A 42 -14.66 -8.03 -3.12
N ALA A 43 -15.60 -8.11 -2.17
CA ALA A 43 -16.35 -6.95 -1.69
C ALA A 43 -15.42 -5.91 -1.05
N ASP A 44 -14.48 -6.35 -0.21
CA ASP A 44 -13.50 -5.47 0.43
C ASP A 44 -12.52 -4.90 -0.59
N ALA A 45 -12.08 -5.71 -1.56
CA ALA A 45 -11.20 -5.25 -2.63
C ALA A 45 -11.87 -4.17 -3.50
N LEU A 46 -13.16 -4.32 -3.80
CA LEU A 46 -13.96 -3.31 -4.51
C LEU A 46 -14.14 -2.04 -3.67
N ALA A 47 -14.39 -2.18 -2.37
CA ALA A 47 -14.49 -1.03 -1.46
C ALA A 47 -13.20 -0.20 -1.48
N ILE A 48 -12.03 -0.86 -1.43
CA ILE A 48 -10.72 -0.19 -1.54
C ILE A 48 -10.55 0.44 -2.92
N ALA A 49 -10.81 -0.30 -4.00
CA ALA A 49 -10.54 0.15 -5.36
C ALA A 49 -11.39 1.35 -5.79
N THR A 50 -12.58 1.49 -5.20
CA THR A 50 -13.53 2.57 -5.49
C THR A 50 -13.48 3.73 -4.48
N ALA A 51 -12.70 3.57 -3.40
CA ALA A 51 -12.49 4.62 -2.42
C ALA A 51 -11.75 5.83 -3.01
N PRO A 52 -11.88 7.03 -2.40
CA PRO A 52 -11.04 8.17 -2.74
C PRO A 52 -9.56 7.81 -2.75
N ALA A 53 -8.81 8.37 -3.70
CA ALA A 53 -7.39 8.10 -3.79
C ALA A 53 -6.67 8.60 -2.50
N PRO A 54 -5.82 7.76 -1.87
CA PRO A 54 -5.01 8.22 -0.76
C PRO A 54 -4.11 9.37 -1.22
N SER A 55 -3.94 10.37 -0.35
CA SER A 55 -3.05 11.50 -0.61
C SER A 55 -1.61 10.99 -0.67
N SER A 56 -1.03 10.90 -1.86
CA SER A 56 0.41 10.72 -2.00
C SER A 56 1.06 12.07 -1.73
N PRO A 57 1.97 12.20 -0.74
CA PRO A 57 2.76 13.42 -0.60
C PRO A 57 3.47 13.68 -1.92
N GLY A 58 3.30 14.88 -2.47
CA GLY A 58 3.87 15.24 -3.76
C GLY A 58 5.39 15.11 -3.71
N LYS A 59 5.96 14.33 -4.63
CA LYS A 59 7.42 14.25 -4.79
C LYS A 59 7.92 15.67 -5.11
N TRP A 60 8.76 16.22 -4.23
CA TRP A 60 9.38 17.56 -4.25
C TRP A 60 8.53 18.79 -3.89
N THR A 61 7.25 18.65 -3.55
CA THR A 61 6.40 19.80 -3.20
C THR A 61 6.14 19.98 -1.71
N ASP A 62 6.59 19.04 -0.86
CA ASP A 62 6.39 19.12 0.58
C ASP A 62 7.73 19.37 1.32
N PRO A 63 8.01 20.60 1.79
CA PRO A 63 9.21 20.93 2.54
C PRO A 63 9.27 20.31 3.95
N SER A 64 8.20 19.64 4.41
CA SER A 64 8.15 18.99 5.72
C SER A 64 8.60 17.52 5.70
N VAL A 65 8.73 16.92 4.53
CA VAL A 65 9.24 15.54 4.37
C VAL A 65 10.75 15.61 4.16
N ARG A 66 11.50 15.66 5.27
CA ARG A 66 12.96 15.45 5.30
C ARG A 66 13.29 14.02 5.71
#